data_AF-A0A804IWW7-F1
#
_entry.id   AF-A0A804IWW7-F1
#
_cell.length_a   1.000
_cell.length_b   1.000
_cell.length_c   1.000
_cell.angle_alpha   90.00
_cell.angle_beta   90.00
_cell.angle_gamma   90.00
#
_symmetry.space_group_name_H-M   'P 1'
#
loop_
_entity.id
_entity.type
_entity.pdbx_description
1 polymer ?
#
loop_
_entity_poly.entity_id
_entity_poly.type
_entity_poly.pdbx_seq_one_letter_code
_entity_poly.pdbx_strand_id
1 'polypeptide(L)'
;MGSWISSIVRPEEEAGGLGDLPESCVAEVLLYLDPLEICRAARLSRAFRGAASADFVWETKLPKNYEYLMGLASGERRPGKETSLCKKEIYARLCRPNPFDGGTKEFWLEKSSGGICLSISSKALLITGIDDRRYWKYLPTDESRFGMVAYLQQVWWFEVNGGIDFCFPAGTYSLFVRLHLGRASKRFGHRICSSEHVHGWDRKPVQFQLSTSNGHRILSQCYLNKPGSWILYHAGDFVVDNCNAPTTLRFSMTQIDCTHTKGGLCVDSVLIYPKGFRQRKVSSTSM
;
A
#
# COMPACT_ATOMS: atom_id res chain seq x y z
N MET A 1 -21.04 82.34 -11.80
CA MET A 1 -19.93 81.61 -12.45
C MET A 1 -19.28 80.71 -11.39
N GLY A 2 -18.96 79.45 -11.73
CA GLY A 2 -18.30 78.48 -10.84
C GLY A 2 -19.27 77.40 -10.36
N SER A 3 -19.54 76.35 -11.14
CA SER A 3 -18.72 75.14 -11.40
C SER A 3 -19.20 73.97 -10.53
N TRP A 4 -20.04 73.13 -11.15
CA TRP A 4 -20.30 71.76 -10.74
C TRP A 4 -18.99 70.98 -10.65
N ILE A 5 -18.80 70.24 -9.57
CA ILE A 5 -17.94 69.05 -9.58
C ILE A 5 -18.77 67.94 -8.94
N SER A 6 -19.43 67.17 -9.81
CA SER A 6 -19.95 65.87 -9.48
C SER A 6 -18.76 64.94 -9.31
N SER A 7 -18.43 64.60 -8.07
CA SER A 7 -17.53 63.50 -7.76
C SER A 7 -18.24 62.20 -8.11
N ILE A 8 -17.98 61.69 -9.31
CA ILE A 8 -18.26 60.30 -9.68
C ILE A 8 -17.45 59.42 -8.74
N VAL A 9 -18.10 58.89 -7.71
CA VAL A 9 -17.62 57.70 -7.00
C VAL A 9 -17.71 56.56 -8.01
N ARG A 10 -16.57 56.14 -8.55
CA ARG A 10 -16.48 54.85 -9.22
C ARG A 10 -16.86 53.78 -8.19
N PRO A 11 -17.74 52.83 -8.49
CA PRO A 11 -17.88 51.68 -7.62
C PRO A 11 -16.51 51.03 -7.58
N GLU A 12 -15.96 50.85 -6.38
CA GLU A 12 -14.92 49.84 -6.22
C GLU A 12 -15.54 48.54 -6.74
N GLU A 13 -14.99 48.01 -7.83
CA GLU A 13 -15.25 46.63 -8.19
C GLU A 13 -14.88 45.82 -6.93
N GLU A 14 -15.88 45.32 -6.21
CA GLU A 14 -15.66 44.26 -5.24
C GLU A 14 -15.02 43.13 -6.03
N ALA A 15 -13.69 43.05 -5.95
CA ALA A 15 -12.93 41.98 -6.54
C ALA A 15 -13.34 40.71 -5.79
N GLY A 16 -14.37 40.04 -6.32
CA GLY A 16 -14.97 38.86 -5.72
C GLY A 16 -13.88 37.88 -5.32
N GLY A 17 -13.88 37.49 -4.04
CA GLY A 17 -12.90 36.57 -3.52
C GLY A 17 -13.17 35.15 -4.00
N LEU A 18 -12.20 34.26 -3.83
CA LEU A 18 -12.38 32.80 -4.03
C LEU A 18 -13.54 32.20 -3.19
N GLY A 19 -14.05 32.94 -2.21
CA GLY A 19 -15.22 32.58 -1.40
C GLY A 19 -16.57 32.80 -2.11
N ASP A 20 -16.62 33.62 -3.14
CA ASP A 20 -17.85 34.06 -3.82
C ASP A 20 -18.18 33.20 -5.06
N LEU A 21 -17.29 32.27 -5.42
CA LEU A 21 -17.51 31.31 -6.50
C LEU A 21 -18.64 30.32 -6.12
N PRO A 22 -19.57 30.03 -7.06
CA PRO A 22 -20.55 28.96 -6.88
C PRO A 22 -19.88 27.62 -6.62
N GLU A 23 -20.48 26.79 -5.75
CA GLU A 23 -19.94 25.47 -5.42
C GLU A 23 -19.75 24.57 -6.64
N SER A 24 -20.61 24.69 -7.66
CA SER A 24 -20.49 23.97 -8.92
C SER A 24 -19.21 24.32 -9.67
N CYS A 25 -18.86 25.60 -9.77
CA CYS A 25 -17.62 26.04 -10.40
C CYS A 25 -16.39 25.55 -9.63
N VAL A 26 -16.44 25.61 -8.30
CA VAL A 26 -15.34 25.12 -7.45
C VAL A 26 -15.18 23.60 -7.62
N ALA A 27 -16.28 22.86 -7.67
CA ALA A 27 -16.24 21.42 -7.78
C ALA A 27 -15.60 20.94 -9.10
N GLU A 28 -15.84 21.63 -10.21
CA GLU A 28 -15.14 21.37 -11.48
C GLU A 28 -13.62 21.50 -11.33
N VAL A 29 -13.14 22.51 -10.59
CA VAL A 29 -11.71 22.65 -10.29
C VAL A 29 -11.21 21.47 -9.43
N LEU A 30 -11.99 21.07 -8.42
CA LEU A 30 -11.63 19.96 -7.53
C LEU A 30 -11.51 18.61 -8.25
N LEU A 31 -12.19 18.41 -9.38
CA LEU A 31 -12.05 17.19 -10.19
C LEU A 31 -10.63 16.98 -10.72
N TYR A 32 -9.86 18.05 -10.90
CA TYR A 32 -8.47 17.98 -11.37
C TYR A 32 -7.45 17.85 -10.25
N LEU A 33 -7.86 18.00 -8.99
CA LEU A 33 -6.97 17.93 -7.83
C LEU A 33 -6.83 16.50 -7.30
N ASP A 34 -5.71 16.21 -6.65
CA ASP A 34 -5.56 14.97 -5.89
C ASP A 34 -6.41 15.00 -4.60
N PRO A 35 -6.75 13.85 -3.98
CA PRO A 35 -7.61 13.83 -2.79
C PRO A 35 -7.04 14.59 -1.58
N LEU A 36 -5.72 14.69 -1.44
CA LEU A 36 -5.09 15.48 -0.38
C LEU A 36 -5.22 16.98 -0.66
N GLU A 37 -5.07 17.39 -1.91
CA GLU A 37 -5.30 18.75 -2.39
C GLU A 37 -6.76 19.16 -2.21
N ILE A 38 -7.72 18.30 -2.53
CA ILE A 38 -9.15 18.52 -2.27
C ILE A 38 -9.37 18.77 -0.76
N CYS A 39 -8.78 17.95 0.11
CA CYS A 39 -8.89 18.12 1.55
C CYS A 39 -8.26 19.43 2.06
N ARG A 40 -7.17 19.89 1.43
CA ARG A 40 -6.55 21.19 1.74
C ARG A 40 -7.41 22.35 1.24
N ALA A 41 -7.93 22.24 0.02
CA ALA A 41 -8.78 23.25 -0.61
C ALA A 41 -10.08 23.45 0.19
N ALA A 42 -10.66 22.37 0.72
CA ALA A 42 -11.85 22.40 1.60
C ALA A 42 -11.69 23.29 2.85
N ARG A 43 -10.46 23.67 3.22
CA ARG A 43 -10.17 24.55 4.36
C ARG A 43 -10.15 26.04 4.00
N LEU A 44 -10.18 26.38 2.70
CA LEU A 44 -9.99 27.75 2.21
C LEU A 44 -11.27 28.59 2.34
N SER A 45 -12.43 28.04 1.99
CA SER A 45 -13.72 28.76 2.09
C SER A 45 -14.90 27.81 2.30
N ARG A 46 -16.09 28.37 2.56
CA ARG A 46 -17.34 27.59 2.67
C ARG A 46 -17.69 26.90 1.34
N ALA A 47 -17.58 27.61 0.22
CA ALA A 47 -17.84 27.05 -1.11
C ALA A 47 -16.91 25.86 -1.42
N PHE A 48 -15.61 25.99 -1.11
CA PHE A 48 -14.66 24.88 -1.26
C PHE A 48 -14.98 23.71 -0.34
N ARG A 49 -15.47 23.96 0.88
CA ARG A 49 -15.87 22.89 1.81
C ARG A 49 -17.10 22.13 1.33
N GLY A 50 -18.10 22.84 0.82
CA GLY A 50 -19.32 22.26 0.24
C GLY A 50 -18.98 21.40 -0.98
N ALA A 51 -18.28 22.01 -1.96
CA ALA A 51 -17.82 21.33 -3.17
C ALA A 51 -16.97 20.08 -2.87
N ALA A 52 -16.03 20.15 -1.92
CA ALA A 52 -15.18 19.03 -1.53
C ALA A 52 -15.91 17.91 -0.77
N SER A 53 -17.20 18.08 -0.47
CA SER A 53 -18.04 17.05 0.16
C SER A 53 -19.03 16.43 -0.83
N ALA A 54 -19.07 16.91 -2.08
CA ALA A 54 -19.96 16.38 -3.09
C ALA A 54 -19.50 15.01 -3.62
N ASP A 55 -20.45 14.07 -3.75
CA ASP A 55 -20.15 12.68 -4.12
C ASP A 55 -19.53 12.54 -5.52
N PHE A 56 -19.95 13.35 -6.49
CA PHE A 56 -19.40 13.27 -7.84
C PHE A 56 -17.91 13.60 -7.91
N VAL A 57 -17.41 14.46 -7.00
CA VAL A 57 -15.97 14.74 -6.89
C VAL A 57 -15.22 13.48 -6.48
N TRP A 58 -15.71 12.80 -5.44
CA TRP A 58 -15.06 11.59 -4.90
C TRP A 58 -15.27 10.35 -5.74
N GLU A 59 -16.35 10.28 -6.54
CA GLU A 59 -16.55 9.21 -7.51
C GLU A 59 -15.38 9.11 -8.49
N THR A 60 -14.86 10.25 -8.96
CA THR A 60 -13.71 10.27 -9.87
C THR A 60 -12.39 9.82 -9.22
N LYS A 61 -12.34 9.82 -7.89
CA LYS A 61 -11.15 9.44 -7.09
C LYS A 61 -11.22 8.01 -6.60
N LEU A 62 -12.41 7.42 -6.51
CA LEU A 62 -12.61 6.03 -6.13
C LEU A 62 -12.21 5.09 -7.27
N PRO A 63 -11.61 3.94 -6.97
CA PRO A 63 -11.36 2.94 -7.98
C PRO A 63 -12.70 2.31 -8.42
N LYS A 64 -12.82 1.94 -9.69
CA LYS A 64 -14.08 1.39 -10.27
C LYS A 64 -14.63 0.16 -9.53
N ASN A 65 -13.76 -0.58 -8.84
CA ASN A 65 -14.11 -1.77 -8.08
C ASN A 65 -14.38 -1.48 -6.58
N TYR A 66 -14.62 -0.22 -6.18
CA TYR A 66 -14.75 0.14 -4.76
C TYR A 66 -15.86 -0.64 -4.02
N GLU A 67 -16.93 -1.04 -4.70
CA GLU A 67 -17.99 -1.88 -4.12
C GLU A 67 -17.46 -3.26 -3.69
N TYR A 68 -16.65 -3.90 -4.54
CA TYR A 68 -15.94 -5.14 -4.19
C TYR A 68 -15.02 -4.94 -2.98
N LEU A 69 -14.29 -3.82 -2.95
CA LEU A 69 -13.41 -3.50 -1.82
C LEU A 69 -14.20 -3.26 -0.54
N MET A 70 -15.34 -2.59 -0.60
CA MET A 70 -16.21 -2.38 0.55
C MET A 70 -16.77 -3.71 1.07
N GLY A 71 -17.23 -4.59 0.18
CA GLY A 71 -17.65 -5.94 0.54
C GLY A 71 -16.54 -6.73 1.24
N LEU A 72 -15.31 -6.64 0.72
CA LEU A 72 -14.14 -7.30 1.31
C LEU A 72 -13.73 -6.69 2.66
N ALA A 73 -13.83 -5.37 2.83
CA ALA A 73 -13.48 -4.65 4.05
C ALA A 73 -14.49 -4.81 5.20
N SER A 74 -15.77 -5.01 4.87
CA SER A 74 -16.83 -5.20 5.86
C SER A 74 -16.82 -6.60 6.47
N GLY A 75 -16.22 -7.59 5.79
CA GLY A 75 -16.20 -9.00 6.21
C GLY A 75 -17.61 -9.58 6.38
N GLU A 76 -17.74 -10.73 7.05
CA GLU A 76 -19.05 -11.32 7.42
C GLU A 76 -19.76 -10.55 8.56
N ARG A 77 -19.59 -9.23 8.67
CA ARG A 77 -20.34 -8.45 9.65
C ARG A 77 -21.81 -8.44 9.27
N ARG A 78 -22.64 -8.93 10.20
CA ARG A 78 -24.11 -9.00 10.09
C ARG A 78 -24.70 -7.70 9.52
N PRO A 79 -25.75 -7.78 8.68
CA PRO A 79 -26.40 -6.62 8.10
C PRO A 79 -27.10 -5.86 9.23
N GLY A 80 -26.43 -4.83 9.74
CA GLY A 80 -26.87 -4.06 10.89
C GLY A 80 -26.58 -2.59 10.65
N LYS A 81 -27.50 -1.94 9.93
CA LYS A 81 -27.60 -0.49 9.74
C LYS A 81 -26.33 0.14 9.13
N GLU A 82 -25.99 -0.26 7.91
CA GLU A 82 -25.15 0.56 7.04
C GLU A 82 -25.91 1.86 6.76
N THR A 83 -25.54 2.92 7.48
CA THR A 83 -25.81 4.26 7.00
C THR A 83 -25.10 4.36 5.66
N SER A 84 -25.82 4.75 4.61
CA SER A 84 -25.25 4.96 3.27
C SER A 84 -24.10 5.97 3.41
N LEU A 85 -22.87 5.48 3.40
CA LEU A 85 -21.68 6.32 3.50
C LEU A 85 -21.61 7.16 2.22
N CYS A 86 -21.28 8.44 2.36
CA CYS A 86 -20.97 9.24 1.18
C CYS A 86 -19.64 8.78 0.57
N LYS A 87 -19.40 9.08 -0.71
CA LYS A 87 -18.22 8.58 -1.45
C LYS A 87 -16.90 9.04 -0.85
N LYS A 88 -16.90 10.23 -0.23
CA LYS A 88 -15.79 10.73 0.58
C LYS A 88 -15.47 9.84 1.77
N GLU A 89 -16.49 9.38 2.49
CA GLU A 89 -16.35 8.49 3.65
C GLU A 89 -15.88 7.10 3.22
N ILE A 90 -16.41 6.59 2.10
CA ILE A 90 -15.92 5.35 1.47
C ILE A 90 -14.43 5.47 1.15
N TYR A 91 -14.02 6.55 0.47
CA TYR A 91 -12.60 6.78 0.14
C TYR A 91 -11.74 6.82 1.41
N ALA A 92 -12.17 7.56 2.44
CA ALA A 92 -11.47 7.65 3.71
C ALA A 92 -11.37 6.29 4.45
N ARG A 93 -12.43 5.46 4.37
CA ARG A 93 -12.47 4.11 4.94
C ARG A 93 -11.49 3.18 4.22
N LEU A 94 -11.46 3.24 2.88
CA LEU A 94 -10.59 2.41 2.05
C LEU A 94 -9.11 2.85 2.12
N CYS A 95 -8.82 4.11 2.48
CA CYS A 95 -7.45 4.57 2.78
C CYS A 95 -6.86 3.99 4.07
N ARG A 96 -7.69 3.46 4.98
CA ARG A 96 -7.22 2.76 6.17
C ARG A 96 -6.89 1.31 5.83
N PRO A 97 -6.01 0.62 6.59
CA PRO A 97 -5.79 -0.81 6.41
C PRO A 97 -7.08 -1.61 6.56
N ASN A 98 -7.39 -2.45 5.58
CA ASN A 98 -8.55 -3.34 5.57
C ASN A 98 -8.08 -4.79 5.57
N PRO A 99 -8.09 -5.47 6.74
CA PRO A 99 -7.72 -6.87 6.81
C PRO A 99 -8.80 -7.76 6.17
N PHE A 100 -8.36 -8.81 5.50
CA PHE A 100 -9.21 -9.87 4.96
C PHE A 100 -8.46 -11.21 5.05
N ASP A 101 -9.10 -12.31 4.64
CA ASP A 101 -8.50 -13.65 4.66
C ASP A 101 -7.92 -14.02 6.04
N GLY A 102 -8.78 -13.95 7.07
CA GLY A 102 -8.40 -14.20 8.46
C GLY A 102 -7.40 -13.19 9.04
N GLY A 103 -7.23 -12.02 8.42
CA GLY A 103 -6.26 -11.00 8.81
C GLY A 103 -4.83 -11.29 8.36
N THR A 104 -4.63 -12.29 7.51
CA THR A 104 -3.31 -12.60 6.93
C THR A 104 -2.99 -11.76 5.69
N LYS A 105 -3.99 -11.05 5.17
CA LYS A 105 -3.88 -10.11 4.05
C LYS A 105 -4.57 -8.82 4.41
N GLU A 106 -4.09 -7.72 3.84
CA GLU A 106 -4.71 -6.41 4.01
C GLU A 106 -4.57 -5.58 2.75
N PHE A 107 -5.54 -4.72 2.47
CA PHE A 107 -5.46 -3.75 1.38
C PHE A 107 -5.83 -2.35 1.85
N TRP A 108 -5.39 -1.34 1.10
CA TRP A 108 -5.75 0.06 1.34
C TRP A 108 -5.55 0.88 0.06
N LEU A 109 -6.18 2.05 -0.03
CA LEU A 109 -5.90 3.02 -1.07
C LEU A 109 -4.72 3.92 -0.69
N GLU A 110 -3.86 4.19 -1.66
CA GLU A 110 -2.87 5.25 -1.54
C GLU A 110 -3.59 6.60 -1.56
N LYS A 111 -3.33 7.43 -0.55
CA LYS A 111 -4.14 8.63 -0.25
C LYS A 111 -4.12 9.70 -1.34
N SER A 112 -3.09 9.72 -2.19
CA SER A 112 -2.88 10.79 -3.18
C SER A 112 -3.39 10.37 -4.56
N SER A 113 -3.21 9.11 -4.93
CA SER A 113 -3.55 8.57 -6.26
C SER A 113 -4.86 7.78 -6.25
N GLY A 114 -5.33 7.31 -5.10
CA GLY A 114 -6.43 6.33 -5.02
C GLY A 114 -6.04 4.94 -5.52
N GLY A 115 -4.77 4.69 -5.82
CA GLY A 115 -4.30 3.39 -6.28
C GLY A 115 -4.34 2.34 -5.17
N ILE A 116 -4.72 1.11 -5.53
CA ILE A 116 -4.83 0.02 -4.55
C ILE A 116 -3.45 -0.50 -4.18
N CYS A 117 -3.21 -0.59 -2.88
CA CYS A 117 -2.07 -1.25 -2.27
C CYS A 117 -2.54 -2.50 -1.53
N LEU A 118 -1.70 -3.52 -1.51
CA LEU A 118 -2.01 -4.79 -0.85
C LEU A 118 -0.79 -5.34 -0.12
N SER A 119 -1.00 -6.01 1.02
CA SER A 119 0.04 -6.73 1.76
C SER A 119 -0.42 -8.14 2.12
N ILE A 120 0.50 -9.10 2.04
CA ILE A 120 0.30 -10.51 2.35
C ILE A 120 1.33 -10.90 3.42
N SER A 121 0.87 -11.33 4.58
CA SER A 121 1.71 -11.79 5.70
C SER A 121 2.51 -13.03 5.34
N SER A 122 3.68 -13.21 5.96
CA SER A 122 4.43 -14.48 5.91
C SER A 122 3.58 -15.69 6.31
N LYS A 123 2.56 -15.51 7.17
CA LYS A 123 1.62 -16.60 7.56
C LYS A 123 0.70 -17.06 6.43
N ALA A 124 0.50 -16.21 5.42
CA ALA A 124 -0.28 -16.54 4.23
C ALA A 124 0.59 -17.11 3.09
N LEU A 125 1.90 -17.23 3.30
CA LEU A 125 2.83 -17.78 2.32
C LEU A 125 3.05 -19.27 2.57
N LEU A 126 3.21 -20.02 1.48
CA LEU A 126 3.63 -21.42 1.52
C LEU A 126 5.16 -21.45 1.58
N ILE A 127 5.68 -21.60 2.79
CA ILE A 127 7.13 -21.66 3.05
C ILE A 127 7.54 -23.12 3.25
N THR A 128 8.47 -23.62 2.45
CA THR A 128 8.92 -25.02 2.54
C THR A 128 9.59 -25.28 3.89
N GLY A 129 9.06 -26.26 4.64
CA GLY A 129 9.55 -26.67 5.96
C GLY A 129 9.14 -25.77 7.12
N ILE A 130 8.18 -24.86 6.94
CA ILE A 130 7.73 -23.89 7.96
C ILE A 130 7.25 -24.52 9.28
N ASP A 131 6.69 -25.73 9.21
CA ASP A 131 6.18 -26.45 10.37
C ASP A 131 7.30 -27.07 11.23
N ASP A 132 8.51 -27.21 10.67
CA ASP A 132 9.66 -27.74 11.40
C ASP A 132 10.40 -26.62 12.14
N ARG A 133 10.27 -26.64 13.46
CA ARG A 133 10.90 -25.67 14.39
C ARG A 133 12.42 -25.69 14.37
N ARG A 134 13.06 -26.67 13.73
CA ARG A 134 14.52 -26.70 13.49
C ARG A 134 14.91 -25.73 12.37
N TYR A 135 14.05 -25.55 11.38
CA TYR A 135 14.31 -24.68 10.24
C TYR A 135 13.70 -23.30 10.43
N TRP A 136 12.46 -23.21 10.91
CA TRP A 136 11.72 -21.95 10.95
C TRP A 136 11.11 -21.66 12.32
N LYS A 137 10.99 -20.37 12.63
CA LYS A 137 10.30 -19.87 13.83
C LYS A 137 9.51 -18.62 13.47
N TYR A 138 8.27 -18.52 13.92
CA TYR A 138 7.55 -17.25 13.91
C TYR A 138 8.02 -16.38 15.07
N LEU A 139 8.41 -15.14 14.78
CA LEU A 139 8.85 -14.18 15.78
C LEU A 139 7.85 -13.01 15.87
N PRO A 140 7.36 -12.66 17.08
CA PRO A 140 6.58 -11.46 17.27
C PRO A 140 7.46 -10.21 17.09
N THR A 141 6.94 -9.20 16.41
CA THR A 141 7.64 -7.93 16.21
C THR A 141 6.69 -6.79 15.88
N ASP A 142 6.93 -5.63 16.51
CA ASP A 142 6.19 -4.39 16.22
C ASP A 142 6.63 -3.76 14.88
N GLU A 143 7.70 -4.27 14.26
CA GLU A 143 8.21 -3.78 12.97
C GLU A 143 7.46 -4.39 11.77
N SER A 144 6.57 -5.35 12.02
CA SER A 144 5.69 -5.99 11.04
C SER A 144 4.29 -5.40 11.11
N ARG A 145 3.65 -5.19 9.96
CA ARG A 145 2.23 -4.79 9.90
C ARG A 145 1.29 -5.86 10.46
N PHE A 146 1.71 -7.12 10.45
CA PHE A 146 0.96 -8.27 10.95
C PHE A 146 1.40 -8.71 12.36
N GLY A 147 2.33 -7.96 12.99
CA GLY A 147 2.87 -8.27 14.31
C GLY A 147 3.74 -9.53 14.37
N MET A 148 4.03 -10.17 13.23
CA MET A 148 4.72 -11.45 13.17
C MET A 148 5.51 -11.62 11.87
N VAL A 149 6.68 -12.25 11.97
CA VAL A 149 7.55 -12.57 10.82
C VAL A 149 8.01 -14.02 10.89
N ALA A 150 8.26 -14.64 9.74
CA ALA A 150 8.88 -15.96 9.65
C ALA A 150 10.40 -15.83 9.65
N TYR A 151 11.06 -16.37 10.67
CA TYR A 151 12.51 -16.36 10.81
C TYR A 151 13.10 -17.72 10.45
N LEU A 152 14.03 -17.71 9.49
CA LEU A 152 14.79 -18.85 9.04
C LEU A 152 16.03 -19.03 9.91
N GLN A 153 16.09 -20.14 10.65
CA GLN A 153 17.26 -20.55 11.41
C GLN A 153 18.33 -21.10 10.48
N GLN A 154 18.01 -22.16 9.74
CA GLN A 154 18.93 -22.80 8.81
C GLN A 154 18.19 -23.72 7.82
N VAL A 155 18.50 -23.64 6.52
CA VAL A 155 18.04 -24.59 5.48
C VAL A 155 19.12 -24.80 4.42
N TRP A 156 19.01 -25.89 3.65
CA TRP A 156 19.83 -26.14 2.46
C TRP A 156 19.17 -25.56 1.21
N TRP A 157 17.90 -25.86 0.99
CA TRP A 157 17.09 -25.27 -0.09
C TRP A 157 16.12 -24.25 0.48
N PHE A 158 15.98 -23.12 -0.21
CA PHE A 158 15.06 -22.05 0.18
C PHE A 158 13.97 -21.90 -0.88
N GLU A 159 12.72 -21.97 -0.44
CA GLU A 159 11.55 -21.82 -1.31
C GLU A 159 10.38 -21.24 -0.51
N VAL A 160 9.88 -20.11 -1.01
CA VAL A 160 8.68 -19.44 -0.51
C VAL A 160 7.77 -19.18 -1.70
N ASN A 161 6.56 -19.70 -1.63
CA ASN A 161 5.53 -19.56 -2.64
C ASN A 161 4.35 -18.76 -2.09
N GLY A 162 3.68 -18.00 -2.94
CA GLY A 162 2.48 -17.28 -2.56
C GLY A 162 1.58 -17.04 -3.76
N GLY A 163 0.35 -16.66 -3.45
CA GLY A 163 -0.61 -16.30 -4.47
C GLY A 163 -1.80 -15.56 -3.90
N ILE A 164 -2.47 -14.85 -4.80
CA ILE A 164 -3.68 -14.13 -4.48
C ILE A 164 -4.58 -14.05 -5.71
N ASP A 165 -5.88 -14.26 -5.47
CA ASP A 165 -6.93 -13.98 -6.43
C ASP A 165 -7.63 -12.69 -5.97
N PHE A 166 -7.49 -11.61 -6.73
CA PHE A 166 -7.99 -10.30 -6.33
C PHE A 166 -8.44 -9.48 -7.54
N CYS A 167 -9.55 -8.76 -7.40
CA CYS A 167 -10.06 -7.88 -8.46
C CYS A 167 -9.29 -6.56 -8.43
N PHE A 168 -8.11 -6.51 -9.04
CA PHE A 168 -7.33 -5.27 -9.14
C PHE A 168 -7.97 -4.30 -10.17
N PRO A 169 -7.97 -2.98 -9.91
CA PRO A 169 -8.23 -1.98 -10.93
C PRO A 169 -7.20 -2.09 -12.05
N ALA A 170 -7.62 -1.73 -13.26
CA ALA A 170 -6.74 -1.69 -14.41
C ALA A 170 -5.55 -0.75 -14.14
N GLY A 171 -4.35 -1.20 -14.49
CA GLY A 171 -3.12 -0.47 -14.23
C GLY A 171 -1.90 -1.36 -14.13
N THR A 172 -0.75 -0.74 -13.92
CA THR A 172 0.51 -1.45 -13.69
C THR A 172 0.84 -1.46 -12.21
N TYR A 173 1.25 -2.61 -11.70
CA TYR A 173 1.60 -2.82 -10.30
C TYR A 173 3.02 -3.39 -10.20
N SER A 174 3.64 -3.16 -9.05
CA SER A 174 4.95 -3.69 -8.70
C SER A 174 4.82 -4.55 -7.44
N LEU A 175 5.40 -5.74 -7.48
CA LEU A 175 5.47 -6.65 -6.35
C LEU A 175 6.82 -6.52 -5.64
N PHE A 176 6.77 -6.39 -4.33
CA PHE A 176 7.93 -6.31 -3.46
C PHE A 176 7.84 -7.37 -2.36
N VAL A 177 8.98 -7.88 -1.92
CA VAL A 177 9.08 -8.76 -0.76
C VAL A 177 9.85 -8.03 0.33
N ARG A 178 9.25 -7.88 1.51
CA ARG A 178 9.87 -7.25 2.67
C ARG A 178 10.67 -8.27 3.46
N LEU A 179 12.00 -8.14 3.39
CA LEU A 179 12.95 -9.07 4.00
C LEU A 179 13.92 -8.33 4.93
N HIS A 180 14.45 -9.05 5.91
CA HIS A 180 15.49 -8.56 6.80
C HIS A 180 16.49 -9.66 7.11
N LEU A 181 17.78 -9.37 6.90
CA LEU A 181 18.86 -10.27 7.29
C LEU A 181 19.31 -9.97 8.73
N GLY A 182 19.23 -10.99 9.58
CA GLY A 182 19.48 -10.93 11.00
C GLY A 182 18.19 -10.93 11.83
N ARG A 183 18.35 -10.95 13.15
CA ARG A 183 17.25 -10.93 14.10
C ARG A 183 17.18 -9.56 14.77
N ALA A 184 16.11 -8.82 14.48
CA ALA A 184 15.80 -7.58 15.16
C ALA A 184 15.27 -7.87 16.58
N SER A 185 15.74 -7.09 17.56
CA SER A 185 15.27 -7.12 18.94
C SER A 185 15.30 -5.71 19.53
N LYS A 186 14.56 -5.50 20.63
CA LYS A 186 14.63 -4.27 21.42
C LYS A 186 15.37 -4.53 22.72
N ARG A 187 16.34 -3.70 23.07
CA ARG A 187 17.02 -3.71 24.37
C ARG A 187 17.07 -2.29 24.89
N PHE A 188 16.53 -2.05 26.09
CA PHE A 188 16.44 -0.71 26.69
C PHE A 188 15.84 0.35 25.74
N GLY A 189 14.76 0.01 25.04
CA GLY A 189 14.10 0.91 24.07
C GLY A 189 14.82 1.09 22.73
N HIS A 190 16.07 0.64 22.61
CA HIS A 190 16.86 0.75 21.38
C HIS A 190 16.69 -0.49 20.50
N ARG A 191 16.58 -0.27 19.20
CA ARG A 191 16.57 -1.33 18.18
C ARG A 191 17.98 -1.88 18.01
N ILE A 192 18.14 -3.19 18.23
CA ILE A 192 19.38 -3.94 18.01
C ILE A 192 19.12 -4.99 16.94
N CYS A 193 20.13 -5.29 16.12
CA CYS A 193 20.09 -6.43 15.21
C CYS A 193 21.26 -7.36 15.50
N SER A 194 20.95 -8.64 15.75
CA SER A 194 21.97 -9.69 15.74
C SER A 194 22.09 -10.29 14.33
N SER A 195 23.29 -10.25 13.78
CA SER A 195 23.64 -10.89 12.50
C SER A 195 24.36 -12.23 12.68
N GLU A 196 24.46 -12.75 13.91
CA GLU A 196 25.26 -13.94 14.25
C GLU A 196 24.89 -15.19 13.44
N HIS A 197 23.61 -15.35 13.09
CA HIS A 197 23.11 -16.50 12.34
C HIS A 197 22.97 -16.25 10.83
N VAL A 198 23.38 -15.08 10.32
CA VAL A 198 23.28 -14.74 8.90
C VAL A 198 24.41 -15.41 8.11
N HIS A 199 24.06 -16.31 7.19
CA HIS A 199 25.04 -17.00 6.35
C HIS A 199 24.41 -17.50 5.04
N GLY A 200 25.23 -17.71 4.00
CA GLY A 200 24.85 -18.41 2.75
C GLY A 200 24.14 -17.56 1.67
N TRP A 201 23.60 -16.40 2.01
CA TRP A 201 22.82 -15.57 1.08
C TRP A 201 23.64 -14.83 0.00
N ASP A 202 24.96 -14.74 0.19
CA ASP A 202 25.90 -14.07 -0.71
C ASP A 202 26.43 -14.99 -1.82
N ARG A 203 26.20 -16.30 -1.71
CA ARG A 203 26.76 -17.32 -2.63
C ARG A 203 26.05 -17.35 -3.98
N LYS A 204 24.72 -17.25 -3.98
CA LYS A 204 23.88 -17.21 -5.19
C LYS A 204 22.76 -16.20 -4.99
N PRO A 205 22.31 -15.55 -6.08
CA PRO A 205 21.18 -14.65 -5.97
C PRO A 205 19.91 -15.43 -5.65
N VAL A 206 19.02 -14.78 -4.91
CA VAL A 206 17.64 -15.24 -4.74
C VAL A 206 16.90 -14.91 -6.02
N GLN A 207 16.17 -15.90 -6.54
CA GLN A 207 15.34 -15.76 -7.73
C GLN A 207 13.91 -15.47 -7.30
N PHE A 208 13.34 -14.40 -7.84
CA PHE A 208 11.92 -14.13 -7.77
C PHE A 208 11.27 -14.51 -9.08
N GLN A 209 10.12 -15.15 -8.99
CA GLN A 209 9.28 -15.43 -10.13
C GLN A 209 7.89 -14.87 -9.88
N LEU A 210 7.32 -14.27 -10.91
CA LEU A 210 5.96 -13.76 -10.91
C LEU A 210 5.23 -14.35 -12.12
N SER A 211 3.98 -14.77 -11.94
CA SER A 211 3.10 -15.18 -13.03
C SER A 211 1.66 -14.74 -12.77
N THR A 212 1.00 -14.27 -13.82
CA THR A 212 -0.40 -13.83 -13.80
C THR A 212 -1.28 -14.73 -14.67
N SER A 213 -2.60 -14.70 -14.44
CA SER A 213 -3.58 -15.48 -15.23
C SER A 213 -3.57 -15.18 -16.73
N ASN A 214 -3.14 -14.00 -17.16
CA ASN A 214 -2.97 -13.63 -18.57
C ASN A 214 -1.68 -14.22 -19.21
N GLY A 215 -0.95 -15.07 -18.49
CA GLY A 215 0.24 -15.76 -19.00
C GLY A 215 1.53 -14.96 -18.90
N HIS A 216 1.51 -13.72 -18.39
CA HIS A 216 2.75 -12.98 -18.19
C HIS A 216 3.59 -13.66 -17.10
N ARG A 217 4.85 -13.91 -17.41
CA ARG A 217 5.82 -14.50 -16.48
C ARG A 217 7.07 -13.64 -16.44
N ILE A 218 7.47 -13.29 -15.23
CA ILE A 218 8.64 -12.44 -15.00
C ILE A 218 9.56 -13.15 -14.03
N LEU A 219 10.86 -13.01 -14.30
CA LEU A 219 11.92 -13.55 -13.49
C LEU A 219 12.87 -12.41 -13.17
N SER A 220 13.19 -12.25 -11.89
CA SER A 220 14.20 -11.32 -11.43
C SER A 220 15.10 -12.00 -10.41
N GLN A 221 16.30 -11.46 -10.21
CA GLN A 221 17.29 -12.03 -9.31
C GLN A 221 17.98 -10.91 -8.54
N CYS A 222 18.23 -11.13 -7.25
CA CYS A 222 19.05 -10.22 -6.46
C CYS A 222 19.78 -10.93 -5.33
N TYR A 223 20.89 -10.35 -4.90
CA TYR A 223 21.62 -10.80 -3.72
C TYR A 223 21.04 -10.18 -2.45
N LEU A 224 20.92 -10.98 -1.39
CA LEU A 224 20.59 -10.49 -0.06
C LEU A 224 21.92 -10.27 0.70
N ASN A 225 22.41 -9.03 0.72
CA ASN A 225 23.76 -8.73 1.25
C ASN A 225 23.79 -7.64 2.34
N LYS A 226 22.64 -7.07 2.70
CA LYS A 226 22.54 -5.98 3.67
C LYS A 226 21.88 -6.46 4.97
N PRO A 227 22.66 -6.87 5.98
CA PRO A 227 22.13 -7.19 7.31
C PRO A 227 21.68 -5.93 8.06
N GLY A 228 20.77 -6.11 9.02
CA GLY A 228 20.42 -5.07 9.99
C GLY A 228 19.31 -4.10 9.61
N SER A 229 18.80 -4.14 8.38
CA SER A 229 17.70 -3.27 7.93
C SER A 229 16.63 -4.03 7.17
N TRP A 230 15.38 -3.58 7.31
CA TRP A 230 14.27 -4.06 6.47
C TRP A 230 14.40 -3.49 5.07
N ILE A 231 14.36 -4.34 4.07
CA ILE A 231 14.49 -3.97 2.67
C ILE A 231 13.30 -4.50 1.89
N LEU A 232 12.77 -3.65 1.01
CA LEU A 232 11.77 -4.03 0.02
C LEU A 232 12.49 -4.45 -1.26
N TYR A 233 12.58 -5.76 -1.48
CA TYR A 233 13.16 -6.31 -2.69
C TYR A 233 12.11 -6.33 -3.79
N HIS A 234 12.40 -5.68 -4.93
CA HIS A 234 11.52 -5.69 -6.09
C HIS A 234 11.59 -7.05 -6.78
N ALA A 235 10.44 -7.71 -6.92
CA ALA A 235 10.32 -9.02 -7.52
C ALA A 235 9.89 -8.97 -9.00
N GLY A 236 9.14 -7.94 -9.38
CA GLY A 236 8.65 -7.77 -10.75
C GLY A 236 7.45 -6.84 -10.85
N ASP A 237 7.14 -6.43 -12.08
CA ASP A 237 6.00 -5.57 -12.40
C ASP A 237 4.95 -6.37 -13.18
N PHE A 238 3.66 -6.17 -12.95
CA PHE A 238 2.63 -6.81 -13.77
C PHE A 238 1.55 -5.82 -14.17
N VAL A 239 0.85 -6.13 -15.25
CA VAL A 239 -0.22 -5.29 -15.81
C VAL A 239 -1.55 -6.01 -15.60
N VAL A 240 -2.55 -5.24 -15.19
CA VAL A 240 -3.94 -5.67 -15.08
C VAL A 240 -4.72 -4.91 -16.15
N ASP A 241 -5.22 -5.63 -17.15
CA ASP A 241 -5.92 -5.02 -18.29
C ASP A 241 -7.42 -4.85 -18.03
N ASN A 242 -8.04 -5.80 -17.33
CA ASN A 242 -9.48 -5.84 -17.09
C ASN A 242 -9.83 -5.77 -15.60
N CYS A 243 -10.59 -4.75 -15.20
CA CYS A 243 -11.03 -4.56 -13.82
C CYS A 243 -12.22 -5.44 -13.41
N ASN A 244 -12.86 -6.14 -14.36
CA ASN A 244 -14.12 -6.87 -14.11
C ASN A 244 -13.90 -8.37 -13.80
N ALA A 245 -12.66 -8.86 -13.82
CA ALA A 245 -12.33 -10.23 -13.50
C ALA A 245 -11.24 -10.31 -12.42
N PRO A 246 -11.28 -11.32 -11.54
CA PRO A 246 -10.19 -11.57 -10.62
C PRO A 246 -8.89 -11.82 -11.37
N THR A 247 -7.81 -11.15 -10.96
CA THR A 247 -6.46 -11.46 -11.43
C THR A 247 -5.83 -12.46 -10.46
N THR A 248 -5.53 -13.67 -10.97
CA THR A 248 -4.72 -14.64 -10.23
C THR A 248 -3.27 -14.25 -10.37
N LEU A 249 -2.66 -13.85 -9.26
CA LEU A 249 -1.23 -13.56 -9.16
C LEU A 249 -0.56 -14.67 -8.37
N ARG A 250 0.43 -15.33 -8.96
CA ARG A 250 1.30 -16.30 -8.30
C ARG A 250 2.72 -15.78 -8.29
N PHE A 251 3.40 -15.93 -7.17
CA PHE A 251 4.77 -15.50 -7.04
C PHE A 251 5.56 -16.48 -6.19
N SER A 252 6.86 -16.53 -6.43
CA SER A 252 7.79 -17.32 -5.64
C SER A 252 9.11 -16.61 -5.45
N MET A 253 9.81 -17.00 -4.39
CA MET A 253 11.13 -16.56 -4.03
C MET A 253 11.94 -17.80 -3.67
N THR A 254 12.98 -18.10 -4.45
CA THR A 254 13.71 -19.37 -4.34
C THR A 254 15.22 -19.18 -4.41
N GLN A 255 15.93 -20.06 -3.71
CA GLN A 255 17.36 -20.26 -3.84
C GLN A 255 17.65 -21.75 -3.61
N ILE A 256 17.53 -22.52 -4.68
CA ILE A 256 17.69 -23.98 -4.69
C ILE A 256 19.17 -24.28 -4.88
N ASP A 257 19.94 -24.19 -3.79
CA ASP A 257 21.36 -24.51 -3.79
C ASP A 257 21.73 -25.32 -2.54
N CYS A 258 21.93 -26.63 -2.71
CA CYS A 258 22.27 -27.52 -1.60
C CYS A 258 23.78 -27.58 -1.30
N THR A 259 24.62 -26.73 -1.89
CA THR A 259 26.08 -26.73 -1.61
C THR A 259 26.44 -26.11 -0.26
N HIS A 260 25.57 -25.25 0.29
CA HIS A 260 25.79 -24.55 1.55
C HIS A 260 24.47 -24.26 2.25
N THR A 261 24.52 -24.24 3.58
CA THR A 261 23.39 -23.83 4.41
C THR A 261 23.17 -22.33 4.34
N LYS A 262 21.92 -21.92 4.57
CA LYS A 262 21.48 -20.52 4.61
C LYS A 262 20.68 -20.30 5.87
N GLY A 263 20.87 -19.16 6.53
CA GLY A 263 20.20 -18.87 7.79
C GLY A 263 20.13 -17.38 8.09
N GLY A 264 19.36 -17.03 9.11
CA GLY A 264 19.24 -15.66 9.61
C GLY A 264 18.40 -14.74 8.73
N LEU A 265 17.42 -15.26 7.98
CA LEU A 265 16.49 -14.45 7.17
C LEU A 265 15.14 -14.29 7.86
N CYS A 266 14.68 -13.06 8.03
CA CYS A 266 13.29 -12.75 8.35
C CYS A 266 12.50 -12.46 7.08
N VAL A 267 11.42 -13.20 6.86
CA VAL A 267 10.39 -12.93 5.86
C VAL A 267 9.19 -12.29 6.58
N ASP A 268 8.86 -11.06 6.23
CA ASP A 268 7.73 -10.35 6.85
C ASP A 268 6.47 -10.44 6.00
N SER A 269 6.51 -9.85 4.80
CA SER A 269 5.33 -9.72 3.96
C SER A 269 5.69 -9.54 2.50
N VAL A 270 4.71 -9.82 1.64
CA VAL A 270 4.72 -9.41 0.23
C VAL A 270 3.83 -8.19 0.09
N LEU A 271 4.29 -7.21 -0.68
CA LEU A 271 3.63 -5.92 -0.89
C LEU A 271 3.39 -5.72 -2.38
N ILE A 272 2.19 -5.26 -2.73
CA ILE A 272 1.81 -4.92 -4.09
C ILE A 272 1.42 -3.45 -4.08
N TYR A 273 2.07 -2.68 -4.94
CA TYR A 273 1.85 -1.24 -5.07
C TYR A 273 1.56 -0.87 -6.52
N PRO A 274 0.77 0.19 -6.77
CA PRO A 274 0.71 0.79 -8.09
C PRO A 274 2.12 1.23 -8.54
N LYS A 275 2.46 0.99 -9.81
CA LYS A 275 3.77 1.34 -10.35
C LYS A 275 3.99 2.86 -10.29
N GLY A 276 5.20 3.28 -9.91
CA GLY A 276 5.51 4.69 -9.67
C GLY A 276 5.23 5.16 -8.24
N PHE A 277 4.68 4.29 -7.39
CA PHE A 277 4.57 4.58 -5.96
C PHE A 277 5.94 4.81 -5.34
N ARG A 278 6.16 6.03 -4.84
CA ARG A 278 7.31 6.37 -4.00
C ARG A 278 6.87 6.25 -2.55
N GLN A 279 7.35 5.23 -1.85
CA GLN A 279 7.13 5.15 -0.41
C GLN A 279 7.76 6.41 0.22
N ARG A 280 6.94 7.27 0.83
CA ARG A 280 7.47 8.32 1.69
C ARG A 280 8.28 7.61 2.77
N LYS A 281 9.59 7.88 2.83
CA LYS A 281 10.45 7.44 3.92
C LYS A 281 9.71 7.82 5.21
N VAL A 282 9.30 6.83 5.98
CA VAL A 282 8.83 7.08 7.35
C VAL A 282 10.08 7.57 8.07
N SER A 283 10.23 8.89 8.17
CA SER A 283 11.13 9.50 9.12
C SER A 283 10.71 8.96 10.48
N SER A 284 11.53 8.10 11.05
CA SER A 284 11.46 7.75 12.46
C SER A 284 11.63 9.04 13.25
N THR A 285 10.52 9.70 13.56
CA THR A 285 10.52 10.78 14.53
C THR A 285 10.72 10.09 15.88
N SER A 286 11.98 10.05 16.33
CA SER A 286 12.28 9.84 17.73
C SER A 286 11.63 10.99 18.51
N MET A 287 10.63 10.66 19.33
CA MET A 287 10.33 11.46 20.52
C MET A 287 11.36 11.14 21.60
#